data_AF-A0A6B2SD70-F1
#
_entry.id   AF-A0A6B2SD70-F1
#
_cell.length_a   1.000
_cell.length_b   1.000
_cell.length_c   1.000
_cell.angle_alpha   90.00
_cell.angle_beta   90.00
_cell.angle_gamma   90.00
#
_symmetry.space_group_name_H-M   'P 1'
#
loop_
_entity.id
_entity.type
_entity.pdbx_description
1 polymer ?
#
loop_
_entity_poly.entity_id
_entity_poly.type
_entity_poly.pdbx_seq_one_letter_code
_entity_poly.pdbx_strand_id
1 'polypeptide(L)' 'PVGAGHARVLLGGHIDEDVARDAAAPLCSEGDEVAWSGGDVVARHVERLGAIELAVRPLKESAPRLVREA' A
#
# COMPACT_ATOMS: atom_id res chain seq x y z
N PRO A 1 -2.42 -19.57 -17.31
CA PRO A 1 -2.15 -18.68 -16.16
C PRO A 1 -3.45 -18.08 -15.62
N VAL A 2 -3.67 -18.14 -14.31
CA VAL A 2 -4.50 -17.12 -13.62
C VAL A 2 -3.76 -15.80 -13.83
N GLY A 3 -4.14 -14.99 -14.82
CA GLY A 3 -3.19 -14.01 -15.35
C GLY A 3 -3.65 -13.18 -16.54
N ALA A 4 -4.59 -12.28 -16.30
CA ALA A 4 -4.51 -10.97 -16.94
C ALA A 4 -4.47 -9.96 -15.79
N GLY A 5 -3.42 -9.14 -15.71
CA GLY A 5 -3.36 -8.01 -14.76
C GLY A 5 -4.40 -6.92 -15.04
N HIS A 6 -5.29 -7.15 -16.02
CA HIS A 6 -6.33 -6.25 -16.46
C HIS A 6 -7.65 -7.01 -16.63
N ALA A 7 -8.75 -6.33 -16.31
CA ALA A 7 -10.11 -6.81 -16.50
C ALA A 7 -11.03 -5.62 -16.83
N ARG A 8 -12.21 -5.88 -17.38
CA ARG A 8 -13.25 -4.86 -17.56
C ARG A 8 -14.26 -4.94 -16.41
N VAL A 9 -14.50 -3.82 -15.75
CA VAL A 9 -15.57 -3.69 -14.75
C VAL A 9 -16.92 -3.68 -15.48
N LEU A 10 -17.80 -4.62 -15.15
CA LEU A 10 -19.14 -4.70 -15.75
C LEU A 10 -20.17 -3.92 -14.93
N LEU A 11 -20.00 -3.88 -13.60
CA LEU A 11 -20.88 -3.20 -12.64
C LEU A 11 -20.02 -2.68 -11.46
N GLY A 12 -20.42 -1.55 -10.89
CA GLY A 12 -19.78 -0.97 -9.70
C GLY A 12 -20.73 -0.01 -8.97
N GLY A 13 -20.58 0.07 -7.65
CA GLY A 13 -21.30 1.02 -6.79
C GLY A 13 -20.32 2.01 -6.16
N HIS A 14 -20.74 3.28 -6.03
CA HIS A 14 -19.95 4.28 -5.31
C HIS A 14 -20.06 4.04 -3.81
N ILE A 15 -18.92 4.05 -3.12
CA ILE A 15 -18.82 4.01 -1.66
C ILE A 15 -17.73 4.97 -1.20
N ASP A 16 -17.86 5.43 0.03
CA ASP A 16 -16.81 6.20 0.69
C ASP A 16 -15.72 5.26 1.24
N GLU A 17 -14.54 5.82 1.50
CA GLU A 17 -13.36 5.06 1.93
C GLU A 17 -13.58 4.32 3.26
N ASP A 18 -14.31 4.93 4.20
CA ASP A 18 -14.61 4.31 5.49
C ASP A 18 -15.45 3.04 5.32
N VAL A 19 -16.42 3.05 4.42
CA VAL A 19 -17.23 1.87 4.07
C VAL A 19 -16.35 0.79 3.44
N ALA A 20 -15.39 1.18 2.59
CA ALA A 20 -14.46 0.24 1.98
C ALA A 20 -13.53 -0.41 3.02
N ARG A 21 -13.00 0.38 3.97
CA ARG A 21 -12.17 -0.11 5.08
C ARG A 21 -12.92 -1.08 5.97
N ASP A 22 -14.16 -0.75 6.33
CA ASP A 22 -14.99 -1.61 7.18
C ASP A 22 -15.32 -2.94 6.48
N ALA A 23 -15.74 -2.88 5.21
CA ALA A 23 -16.13 -4.05 4.43
C ALA A 23 -14.95 -5.00 4.14
N ALA A 24 -13.74 -4.47 4.01
CA ALA A 24 -12.53 -5.22 3.69
C ALA A 24 -11.47 -5.15 4.80
N ALA A 25 -11.90 -4.97 6.06
CA ALA A 25 -11.03 -4.85 7.23
C ALA A 25 -9.91 -5.92 7.34
N PRO A 26 -10.13 -7.21 7.00
CA PRO A 26 -9.05 -8.22 7.03
C PRO A 26 -7.91 -7.97 6.03
N LEU A 27 -8.11 -7.11 5.04
CA LEU A 27 -7.11 -6.71 4.04
C LEU A 27 -6.40 -5.40 4.41
N CYS A 28 -6.83 -4.72 5.46
CA CYS A 28 -6.18 -3.51 5.94
C CYS A 28 -4.80 -3.84 6.52
N SER A 29 -3.80 -3.05 6.13
CA SER A 29 -2.45 -3.14 6.67
C SER A 29 -1.80 -1.76 6.73
N GLU A 30 -0.94 -1.56 7.71
CA GLU A 30 -0.08 -0.39 7.79
C GLU A 30 1.36 -0.83 8.08
N GLY A 31 2.34 -0.08 7.60
CA GLY A 31 3.73 -0.40 7.85
C GLY A 31 4.73 0.56 7.22
N ASP A 32 5.95 0.47 7.73
CA ASP A 32 7.09 1.22 7.24
C ASP A 32 7.81 0.41 6.15
N GLU A 33 8.03 1.05 5.00
CA GLU A 33 8.75 0.48 3.87
C GLU A 33 9.99 1.30 3.57
N VAL A 34 11.10 0.59 3.38
CA VAL A 34 12.37 1.17 2.92
C VAL A 34 12.82 0.41 1.68
N ALA A 35 13.14 1.14 0.62
CA ALA A 35 13.60 0.54 -0.64
C ALA A 35 14.57 1.48 -1.37
N TRP A 36 15.42 0.90 -2.22
CA TRP A 36 16.24 1.66 -3.17
C TRP A 36 15.43 2.05 -4.41
N SER A 37 15.43 3.34 -4.76
CA SER A 37 14.78 3.84 -5.96
C SER A 37 15.55 5.02 -6.53
N GLY A 38 15.85 4.98 -7.83
CA GLY A 38 16.54 6.09 -8.50
C GLY A 38 17.95 6.41 -7.98
N GLY A 39 18.58 5.50 -7.23
CA GLY A 39 19.89 5.71 -6.60
C GLY A 39 19.83 6.17 -5.14
N ASP A 40 18.64 6.45 -4.60
CA ASP A 40 18.43 6.90 -3.23
C ASP A 40 17.63 5.89 -2.41
N VAL A 41 17.76 5.98 -1.08
CA VAL A 41 16.91 5.24 -0.14
C VAL A 41 15.61 6.02 0.06
N VAL A 42 14.47 5.38 -0.26
CA VAL A 42 13.13 5.91 0.00
C VAL A 42 12.56 5.21 1.22
N ALA A 43 12.18 5.99 2.24
CA ALA A 43 11.51 5.49 3.44
C ALA A 43 10.12 6.11 3.57
N ARG A 44 9.09 5.27 3.67
CA ARG A 44 7.68 5.71 3.72
C ARG A 44 6.85 4.85 4.65
N HIS A 45 5.89 5.49 5.30
CA HIS A 45 4.81 4.82 6.01
C HIS A 45 3.63 4.68 5.06
N VAL A 46 3.08 3.48 4.94
CA VAL A 46 2.01 3.18 3.98
C VAL A 46 0.85 2.51 4.68
N GLU A 47 -0.36 3.00 4.40
CA GLU A 47 -1.62 2.35 4.75
C GLU A 47 -2.22 1.73 3.47
N ARG A 48 -2.61 0.46 3.52
CA ARG A 48 -3.14 -0.29 2.37
C ARG A 48 -4.45 -1.01 2.66
N LEU A 49 -5.25 -1.13 1.61
CA LEU A 49 -6.34 -2.09 1.51
C LEU A 49 -5.96 -3.15 0.46
N GLY A 50 -5.35 -4.25 0.91
CA GLY A 50 -4.77 -5.25 0.03
C GLY A 50 -3.69 -4.64 -0.88
N ALA A 51 -3.93 -4.64 -2.19
CA ALA A 51 -3.00 -4.08 -3.19
C ALA A 51 -3.15 -2.56 -3.40
N ILE A 52 -4.12 -1.91 -2.75
CA ILE A 52 -4.42 -0.49 -2.94
C ILE A 52 -3.74 0.33 -1.83
N GLU A 53 -2.84 1.25 -2.20
CA GLU A 53 -2.28 2.24 -1.27
C GLU A 53 -3.34 3.33 -1.01
N LEU A 54 -3.77 3.47 0.25
CA LEU A 54 -4.74 4.49 0.68
C LEU A 54 -4.04 5.79 1.09
N ALA A 55 -2.95 5.67 1.85
CA ALA A 55 -2.14 6.81 2.28
C ALA A 55 -0.66 6.46 2.27
N VAL A 56 0.17 7.41 1.83
CA VAL A 56 1.62 7.32 1.83
C VAL A 56 2.20 8.59 2.44
N ARG A 57 3.07 8.44 3.44
CA ARG A 57 3.75 9.56 4.09
C ARG A 57 5.26 9.29 4.15
N PRO A 58 6.12 10.27 3.88
CA PRO A 58 7.56 10.09 4.06
C PRO A 58 7.90 9.85 5.54
N LEU A 59 8.84 8.95 5.80
CA LEU A 59 9.37 8.74 7.15
C LEU A 59 10.50 9.74 7.41
N LYS A 60 10.39 10.49 8.51
CA LYS A 60 11.47 11.39 8.96
C LYS A 60 12.66 10.60 9.51
N GLU A 61 12.38 9.50 10.18
CA GLU A 61 13.36 8.58 10.74
C GLU A 61 12.93 7.16 10.39
N SER A 62 13.83 6.40 9.79
CA SER A 62 13.61 4.99 9.45
C SER A 62 14.35 4.10 10.43
N ALA A 63 13.73 2.98 10.82
CA ALA A 63 14.38 2.00 11.68
C ALA A 63 15.66 1.48 10.98
N PRO A 64 16.85 1.54 11.61
CA PRO A 64 18.11 1.14 10.96
C PRO A 64 18.12 -0.29 10.43
N ARG A 65 17.31 -1.18 11.03
CA ARG A 65 17.13 -2.56 10.56
C ARG A 65 16.47 -2.61 9.17
N LEU A 66 15.43 -1.81 8.93
CA LEU A 66 14.73 -1.77 7.64
C LEU A 66 15.64 -1.26 6.53
N VAL A 67 16.49 -0.27 6.82
CA VAL A 67 17.49 0.23 5.86
C VAL A 67 18.51 -0.84 5.49
N ARG A 68 18.89 -1.72 6.43
CA ARG A 68 19.84 -2.81 6.18
C ARG A 68 19.23 -3.99 5.42
N GLU A 69 17.91 -4.13 5.46
CA GLU A 69 17.16 -5.18 4.77
C GLU A 69 16.71 -4.77 3.37
N ALA A 70 16.83 -3.48 3.02
CA ALA A 70 16.38 -2.86 1.78
C ALA A 70 17.35 -3.00 0.60
#